data_AF-A0A1Q7N1N0-F1
#
_entry.id   AF-A0A1Q7N1N0-F1
#
_cell.length_a   1.000
_cell.length_b   1.000
_cell.length_c   1.000
_cell.angle_alpha   90.00
_cell.angle_beta   90.00
_cell.angle_gamma   90.00
#
_symmetry.space_group_name_H-M   'P 1'
#
loop_
_entity.id
_entity.type
_entity.pdbx_description
1 polymer ?
#
loop_
_entity_poly.entity_id
_entity_poly.type
_entity_poly.pdbx_seq_one_letter_code
_entity_poly.pdbx_strand_id
1 'polypeptide(L)'
;MYRKTAFTVAIVLFSLVVFAQERSQPQKNQGDKGYTLSVETLEVQLPISVLDREGRPVNGLTKENFQIFEDKVLQTIKTFKHEDIPLSLGLIIDNSGSMRNKRERVNSSALAFVRESNPDDETFIVNFDDSAYLEQDFTGSIGDLIDALDNIDARGETALYDALYLSAEHVKNGKKDKKALLLITDGEDNVSKYGINKVIEALKQSKVTLYTIGLLEENDQRGGLFKKPPSKKAKDDLQKFADITGGQAFFPKNIDEVEELVTHIAHDLRNHYTISYTPTNAKLDGSYREIAVKVNPPKNLGKITWHTKQGYYAPKAEPVSSNQ
;
A
#
# COMPACT_ATOMS: atom_id res chain seq x y z
N MET A 1 -105.61 14.48 20.98
CA MET A 1 -105.15 15.67 21.72
C MET A 1 -103.61 15.66 21.67
N TYR A 2 -102.95 16.78 21.31
CA TYR A 2 -101.49 16.96 21.07
C TYR A 2 -100.92 16.24 19.82
N ARG A 3 -100.63 16.84 18.65
CA ARG A 3 -99.87 18.03 18.18
C ARG A 3 -98.33 17.83 18.13
N LYS A 4 -97.77 18.09 16.93
CA LYS A 4 -96.34 18.33 16.56
C LYS A 4 -95.51 17.06 16.30
N THR A 5 -94.65 16.93 15.30
CA THR A 5 -94.00 17.85 14.33
C THR A 5 -93.39 16.99 13.21
N ALA A 6 -93.37 17.49 11.97
CA ALA A 6 -92.67 16.85 10.86
C ALA A 6 -91.15 17.04 10.99
N PHE A 7 -90.37 16.00 10.74
CA PHE A 7 -88.98 16.13 10.31
C PHE A 7 -88.64 15.01 9.32
N THR A 8 -88.24 15.44 8.13
CA THR A 8 -87.86 14.66 6.97
C THR A 8 -86.54 13.93 7.24
N VAL A 9 -86.50 12.62 7.06
CA VAL A 9 -85.25 11.83 7.02
C VAL A 9 -85.18 11.16 5.66
N ALA A 10 -84.17 11.55 4.88
CA ALA A 10 -83.87 11.02 3.56
C ALA A 10 -83.32 9.59 3.67
N ILE A 11 -83.86 8.70 2.83
CA ILE A 11 -83.45 7.31 2.68
C ILE A 11 -82.18 7.29 1.81
N VAL A 12 -81.07 6.83 2.37
CA VAL A 12 -79.84 6.54 1.62
C VAL A 12 -79.81 5.04 1.30
N LEU A 13 -80.02 4.70 0.03
CA LEU A 13 -79.83 3.37 -0.53
C LEU A 13 -78.34 3.18 -0.87
N PHE A 14 -77.70 2.21 -0.23
CA PHE A 14 -76.32 1.83 -0.49
C PHE A 14 -76.29 0.81 -1.65
N SER A 15 -75.91 1.24 -2.85
CA SER A 15 -75.64 0.35 -3.99
C SER A 15 -74.13 0.20 -4.17
N LEU A 16 -73.64 -1.04 -4.03
CA LEU A 16 -72.28 -1.44 -4.38
C LEU A 16 -72.00 -1.14 -5.86
N VAL A 17 -70.93 -0.37 -6.13
CA VAL A 17 -70.30 -0.31 -7.46
C VAL A 17 -68.86 -0.75 -7.31
N VAL A 18 -68.54 -1.88 -7.93
CA VAL A 18 -67.17 -2.39 -8.09
C VAL A 18 -66.48 -1.55 -9.16
N PHE A 19 -65.50 -0.73 -8.77
CA PHE A 19 -64.61 -0.08 -9.72
C PHE A 19 -63.37 -0.95 -9.91
N ALA A 20 -63.23 -1.50 -11.12
CA ALA A 20 -61.99 -2.09 -11.60
C ALA A 20 -60.94 -0.97 -11.71
N GLN A 21 -59.87 -1.05 -10.91
CA GLN A 21 -58.70 -0.19 -11.07
C GLN A 21 -57.88 -0.70 -12.26
N GLU A 22 -57.93 0.07 -13.34
CA GLU A 22 -57.02 -0.03 -14.47
C GLU A 22 -55.59 0.26 -13.97
N ARG A 23 -54.71 -0.75 -13.99
CA ARG A 23 -53.28 -0.57 -13.67
C ARG A 23 -52.62 0.19 -14.82
N SER A 24 -52.45 1.51 -14.64
CA SER A 24 -51.57 2.31 -15.50
C SER A 24 -50.14 1.76 -15.40
N GLN A 25 -49.65 1.14 -16.48
CA GLN A 25 -48.24 0.81 -16.62
C GLN A 25 -47.41 2.11 -16.66
N PRO A 26 -46.25 2.19 -15.99
CA PRO A 26 -45.40 3.35 -16.11
C PRO A 26 -44.86 3.45 -17.54
N GLN A 27 -45.19 4.55 -18.21
CA GLN A 27 -44.63 4.93 -19.51
C GLN A 27 -43.10 4.95 -19.41
N LYS A 28 -42.44 4.10 -20.20
CA LYS A 28 -41.01 4.20 -20.50
C LYS A 28 -40.78 5.53 -21.23
N ASN A 29 -40.38 6.56 -20.51
CA ASN A 29 -39.69 7.70 -21.12
C ASN A 29 -38.40 7.17 -21.75
N GLN A 30 -38.36 7.15 -23.08
CA GLN A 30 -37.11 7.07 -23.84
C GLN A 30 -36.35 8.38 -23.60
N GLY A 31 -35.68 8.45 -22.44
CA GLY A 31 -34.66 9.44 -22.17
C GLY A 31 -33.43 9.11 -23.02
N ASP A 32 -32.97 10.14 -23.71
CA ASP A 32 -31.71 10.26 -24.45
C ASP A 32 -30.64 9.27 -23.98
N LYS A 33 -30.15 8.41 -24.89
CA LYS A 33 -28.98 7.55 -24.63
C LYS A 33 -27.74 8.46 -24.61
N GLY A 34 -27.62 9.25 -23.55
CA GLY A 34 -26.37 9.89 -23.20
C GLY A 34 -25.34 8.79 -23.01
N TYR A 35 -24.39 8.72 -23.93
CA TYR A 35 -23.20 7.89 -23.75
C TYR A 35 -22.51 8.39 -22.48
N THR A 36 -22.64 7.67 -21.37
CA THR A 36 -21.79 7.90 -20.21
C THR A 36 -20.41 7.35 -20.58
N LEU A 37 -19.55 8.20 -21.12
CA LEU A 37 -18.14 7.90 -21.27
C LEU A 37 -17.54 7.87 -19.86
N SER A 38 -17.54 6.69 -19.24
CA SER A 38 -16.70 6.46 -18.06
C SER A 38 -15.26 6.35 -18.57
N VAL A 39 -14.57 7.49 -18.64
CA VAL A 39 -13.12 7.46 -18.83
C VAL A 39 -12.55 7.09 -17.48
N GLU A 40 -12.21 5.82 -17.28
CA GLU A 40 -11.24 5.46 -16.25
C GLU A 40 -9.92 6.11 -16.65
N THR A 41 -9.70 7.36 -16.23
CA THR A 41 -8.43 8.03 -16.45
C THR A 41 -7.41 7.37 -15.55
N LEU A 42 -6.46 6.64 -16.15
CA LEU A 42 -5.30 6.16 -15.45
C LEU A 42 -4.58 7.34 -14.80
N GLU A 43 -4.59 7.39 -13.48
CA GLU A 43 -3.82 8.34 -12.70
C GLU A 43 -2.67 7.60 -12.02
N VAL A 44 -1.45 8.05 -12.32
CA VAL A 44 -0.24 7.50 -11.72
C VAL A 44 0.14 8.38 -10.55
N GLN A 45 0.12 7.81 -9.35
CA GLN A 45 0.65 8.44 -8.15
C GLN A 45 2.09 7.97 -7.89
N LEU A 46 2.95 8.92 -7.53
CA LEU A 46 4.36 8.75 -7.22
C LEU A 46 4.61 9.32 -5.81
N PRO A 47 4.80 8.46 -4.79
CA PRO A 47 5.43 8.89 -3.56
C PRO A 47 6.91 9.13 -3.85
N ILE A 48 7.42 10.30 -3.46
CA ILE A 48 8.82 10.67 -3.62
C ILE A 48 9.36 11.08 -2.25
N SER A 49 10.31 10.28 -1.77
CA SER A 49 11.19 10.64 -0.65
C SER A 49 12.28 11.57 -1.16
N VAL A 50 12.56 12.65 -0.42
CA VAL A 50 13.71 13.52 -0.69
C VAL A 50 14.47 13.72 0.61
N LEU A 51 15.74 13.33 0.63
CA LEU A 51 16.57 13.32 1.83
C LEU A 51 17.80 14.23 1.65
N ASP A 52 18.24 14.85 2.75
CA ASP A 52 19.50 15.60 2.80
C ASP A 52 20.72 14.66 2.97
N ARG A 53 21.92 15.24 3.17
CA ARG A 53 23.15 14.46 3.33
C ARG A 53 23.19 13.66 4.63
N GLU A 54 22.46 14.12 5.63
CA GLU A 54 22.30 13.48 6.92
C GLU A 54 21.12 12.49 6.91
N GLY A 55 20.47 12.31 5.76
CA GLY A 55 19.32 11.43 5.58
C GLY A 55 18.00 12.02 6.07
N ARG A 56 17.94 13.27 6.51
CA ARG A 56 16.70 13.84 7.03
C ARG A 56 15.76 14.21 5.88
N PRO A 57 14.42 14.09 6.05
CA PRO A 57 13.47 14.54 5.05
C PRO A 57 13.64 16.04 4.73
N VAL A 58 13.75 16.33 3.43
CA VAL A 58 13.80 17.70 2.91
C VAL A 58 12.38 18.20 2.72
N ASN A 59 11.99 19.16 3.54
CA ASN A 59 10.68 19.80 3.48
C ASN A 59 10.71 21.09 2.65
N GLY A 60 9.53 21.54 2.23
CA GLY A 60 9.35 22.85 1.60
C GLY A 60 9.75 22.94 0.13
N LEU A 61 9.99 21.81 -0.55
CA LEU A 61 10.07 21.80 -2.01
C LEU A 61 8.69 22.05 -2.62
N THR A 62 8.67 22.73 -3.75
CA THR A 62 7.45 23.03 -4.50
C THR A 62 7.38 22.16 -5.76
N LYS A 63 6.21 22.13 -6.39
CA LYS A 63 5.95 21.42 -7.65
C LYS A 63 7.02 21.71 -8.72
N GLU A 64 7.50 22.94 -8.79
CA GLU A 64 8.48 23.43 -9.77
C GLU A 64 9.87 22.79 -9.59
N ASN A 65 10.16 22.24 -8.41
CA ASN A 65 11.39 21.50 -8.18
C ASN A 65 11.38 20.12 -8.83
N PHE A 66 10.24 19.62 -9.30
CA PHE A 66 10.08 18.26 -9.80
C PHE A 66 9.81 18.22 -11.30
N GLN A 67 10.48 17.28 -11.98
CA GLN A 67 10.16 16.89 -13.36
C GLN A 67 9.96 15.38 -13.41
N ILE A 68 8.82 14.96 -13.96
CA ILE A 68 8.44 13.55 -14.07
C ILE A 68 8.51 13.15 -15.54
N PHE A 69 9.19 12.04 -15.83
CA PHE A 69 9.28 11.47 -17.16
C PHE A 69 8.73 10.04 -17.15
N GLU A 70 7.88 9.73 -18.12
CA GLU A 70 7.44 8.38 -18.42
C GLU A 70 8.03 7.97 -19.77
N ASP A 71 8.79 6.88 -19.83
CA ASP A 71 9.47 6.42 -21.05
C ASP A 71 10.24 7.55 -21.76
N LYS A 72 10.93 8.39 -20.97
CA LYS A 72 11.69 9.59 -21.38
C LYS A 72 10.84 10.76 -21.87
N VAL A 73 9.51 10.67 -21.82
CA VAL A 73 8.56 11.75 -22.18
C VAL A 73 8.14 12.51 -20.93
N LEU A 74 8.33 13.83 -20.94
CA LEU A 74 7.95 14.72 -19.83
C LEU A 74 6.43 14.69 -19.61
N GLN A 75 6.03 14.50 -18.36
CA GLN A 75 4.63 14.45 -17.93
C GLN A 75 4.23 15.72 -17.21
N THR A 76 2.96 16.13 -17.38
CA THR A 76 2.40 17.27 -16.65
C THR A 76 1.91 16.81 -15.28
N ILE A 77 2.52 17.34 -14.23
CA ILE A 77 2.08 17.09 -12.85
C ILE A 77 0.66 17.65 -12.65
N LYS A 78 -0.27 16.77 -12.31
CA LYS A 78 -1.68 17.04 -12.01
C LYS A 78 -1.86 17.44 -10.55
N THR A 79 -1.36 16.64 -9.62
CA THR A 79 -1.45 16.89 -8.18
C THR A 79 -0.07 16.88 -7.55
N PHE A 80 0.15 17.77 -6.59
CA PHE A 80 1.35 17.84 -5.75
C PHE A 80 0.90 18.06 -4.31
N LYS A 81 1.23 17.12 -3.42
CA LYS A 81 0.95 17.20 -1.98
C LYS A 81 2.22 16.90 -1.19
N HIS A 82 2.34 17.53 -0.04
CA HIS A 82 3.40 17.29 0.94
C HIS A 82 2.76 17.43 2.32
N GLU A 83 2.08 16.37 2.73
CA GLU A 83 1.26 16.31 3.94
C GLU A 83 1.44 14.93 4.57
N ASP A 84 1.26 14.86 5.88
CA ASP A 84 1.21 13.63 6.65
C ASP A 84 -0.11 12.90 6.36
N ILE A 85 -0.12 12.17 5.24
CA ILE A 85 -1.30 11.41 4.77
C ILE A 85 -1.28 10.05 5.47
N PRO A 86 -2.35 9.67 6.20
CA PRO A 86 -2.44 8.36 6.83
C PRO A 86 -2.30 7.21 5.84
N LEU A 87 -1.68 6.12 6.27
CA LEU A 87 -1.33 4.99 5.43
C LEU A 87 -1.77 3.65 6.02
N SER A 88 -1.90 2.66 5.13
CA SER A 88 -2.08 1.26 5.48
C SER A 88 -0.71 0.61 5.53
N LEU A 89 -0.25 0.23 6.72
CA LEU A 89 1.07 -0.32 7.00
C LEU A 89 1.01 -1.83 7.21
N GLY A 90 1.99 -2.55 6.68
CA GLY A 90 2.30 -3.92 7.12
C GLY A 90 3.68 -4.00 7.74
N LEU A 91 3.75 -4.50 8.98
CA LEU A 91 5.01 -4.92 9.60
C LEU A 91 5.22 -6.41 9.31
N ILE A 92 6.34 -6.75 8.69
CA ILE A 92 6.68 -8.13 8.30
C ILE A 92 7.93 -8.51 9.08
N ILE A 93 7.77 -9.38 10.07
CA ILE A 93 8.83 -9.65 11.04
C ILE A 93 9.24 -11.11 10.96
N ASP A 94 10.53 -11.31 10.75
CA ASP A 94 11.15 -12.62 10.77
C ASP A 94 11.22 -13.16 12.20
N ASN A 95 10.67 -14.35 12.37
CA ASN A 95 10.60 -15.10 13.61
C ASN A 95 11.30 -16.46 13.47
N SER A 96 12.23 -16.59 12.52
CA SER A 96 13.09 -17.77 12.37
C SER A 96 14.06 -17.94 13.54
N GLY A 97 14.67 -19.14 13.64
CA GLY A 97 15.58 -19.47 14.75
C GLY A 97 16.81 -18.57 14.86
N SER A 98 17.30 -17.99 13.75
CA SER A 98 18.44 -17.06 13.73
C SER A 98 18.10 -15.70 14.39
N MET A 99 16.82 -15.33 14.40
CA MET A 99 16.34 -14.08 14.97
C MET A 99 16.24 -14.11 16.50
N ARG A 100 16.43 -15.25 17.16
CA ARG A 100 16.20 -15.43 18.61
C ARG A 100 16.86 -14.37 19.50
N ASN A 101 18.11 -14.00 19.21
CA ASN A 101 18.84 -12.99 20.01
C ASN A 101 18.62 -11.54 19.52
N LYS A 102 17.93 -11.36 18.39
CA LYS A 102 17.66 -10.06 17.74
C LYS A 102 16.21 -9.61 17.98
N ARG A 103 15.31 -10.56 18.23
CA ARG A 103 13.85 -10.37 18.26
C ARG A 103 13.38 -9.35 19.29
N GLU A 104 13.97 -9.32 20.48
CA GLU A 104 13.63 -8.32 21.52
C GLU A 104 13.88 -6.88 21.03
N ARG A 105 15.03 -6.65 20.39
CA ARG A 105 15.36 -5.34 19.83
C ARG A 105 14.52 -5.01 18.61
N VAL A 106 14.22 -6.00 17.75
CA VAL A 106 13.31 -5.83 16.62
C VAL A 106 11.91 -5.44 17.09
N ASN A 107 11.40 -6.07 18.16
CA ASN A 107 10.13 -5.68 18.78
C ASN A 107 10.15 -4.27 19.33
N SER A 108 11.18 -3.92 20.07
CA SER A 108 11.34 -2.57 20.62
C SER A 108 11.35 -1.52 19.51
N SER A 109 12.02 -1.82 18.40
CA SER A 109 12.08 -0.94 17.22
C SER A 109 10.73 -0.85 16.50
N ALA A 110 10.05 -1.99 16.28
CA ALA A 110 8.72 -2.02 15.68
C ALA A 110 7.70 -1.24 16.54
N LEU A 111 7.80 -1.31 17.86
CA LEU A 111 6.97 -0.53 18.77
C LEU A 111 7.29 0.97 18.70
N ALA A 112 8.57 1.35 18.59
CA ALA A 112 8.96 2.74 18.34
C ALA A 112 8.37 3.25 17.02
N PHE A 113 8.41 2.44 15.96
CA PHE A 113 7.78 2.76 14.67
C PHE A 113 6.30 3.11 14.83
N VAL A 114 5.52 2.21 15.46
CA VAL A 114 4.08 2.35 15.61
C VAL A 114 3.75 3.60 16.43
N ARG A 115 4.56 3.93 17.45
CA ARG A 115 4.38 5.13 18.27
C ARG A 115 4.68 6.43 17.53
N GLU A 116 5.62 6.43 16.60
CA GLU A 116 5.99 7.60 15.78
C GLU A 116 5.13 7.76 14.51
N SER A 117 4.35 6.72 14.19
CA SER A 117 3.43 6.68 13.05
C SER A 117 2.25 7.64 13.23
N ASN A 118 1.51 7.91 12.15
CA ASN A 118 0.36 8.79 12.22
C ASN A 118 -0.77 8.09 13.00
N PRO A 119 -1.46 8.77 13.95
CA PRO A 119 -2.52 8.15 14.76
C PRO A 119 -3.72 7.64 13.95
N ASP A 120 -3.90 8.13 12.71
CA ASP A 120 -4.93 7.65 11.79
C ASP A 120 -4.45 6.50 10.89
N ASP A 121 -3.21 6.03 11.05
CA ASP A 121 -2.68 4.86 10.36
C ASP A 121 -3.41 3.60 10.80
N GLU A 122 -3.49 2.64 9.90
CA GLU A 122 -3.90 1.28 10.23
C GLU A 122 -2.73 0.34 9.92
N THR A 123 -2.43 -0.55 10.85
CA THR A 123 -1.29 -1.45 10.76
C THR A 123 -1.74 -2.90 10.89
N PHE A 124 -1.18 -3.77 10.07
CA PHE A 124 -1.24 -5.22 10.25
C PHE A 124 0.17 -5.76 10.51
N ILE A 125 0.25 -6.95 11.12
CA ILE A 125 1.52 -7.62 11.42
C ILE A 125 1.50 -9.03 10.82
N VAL A 126 2.52 -9.33 10.02
CA VAL A 126 2.82 -10.67 9.52
C VAL A 126 4.10 -11.16 10.17
N ASN A 127 4.01 -12.31 10.82
CA ASN A 127 5.17 -13.05 11.31
C ASN A 127 5.48 -14.19 10.33
N PHE A 128 6.74 -14.59 10.26
CA PHE A 128 7.11 -15.75 9.48
C PHE A 128 8.32 -16.51 10.03
N ASP A 129 8.26 -17.82 9.85
CA ASP A 129 9.30 -18.80 10.19
C ASP A 129 9.31 -19.90 9.10
N ASP A 130 8.98 -21.14 9.44
CA ASP A 130 8.66 -22.22 8.49
C ASP A 130 7.46 -21.88 7.59
N SER A 131 6.60 -20.96 8.04
CA SER A 131 5.46 -20.45 7.28
C SER A 131 5.17 -18.98 7.60
N ALA A 132 4.49 -18.28 6.69
CA ALA A 132 4.02 -16.92 6.92
C ALA A 132 2.57 -16.91 7.38
N TYR A 133 2.27 -16.08 8.39
CA TYR A 133 0.92 -15.94 8.95
C TYR A 133 0.66 -14.51 9.43
N LEU A 134 -0.63 -14.13 9.42
CA LEU A 134 -1.10 -12.85 9.93
C LEU A 134 -1.24 -12.96 11.46
N GLU A 135 -0.39 -12.26 12.19
CA GLU A 135 -0.46 -12.16 13.66
C GLU A 135 -1.59 -11.21 14.08
N GLN A 136 -1.69 -10.09 13.38
CA GLN A 136 -2.67 -9.04 13.64
C GLN A 136 -3.17 -8.47 12.31
N ASP A 137 -4.49 -8.42 12.14
CA ASP A 137 -5.11 -7.73 11.01
C ASP A 137 -5.10 -6.21 11.22
N PHE A 138 -5.45 -5.43 10.20
CA PHE A 138 -5.47 -3.96 10.24
C PHE A 138 -6.17 -3.41 11.49
N THR A 139 -5.39 -2.72 12.31
CA THR A 139 -5.86 -2.03 13.53
C THR A 139 -5.15 -0.68 13.66
N GLY A 140 -5.84 0.30 14.24
CA GLY A 140 -5.24 1.55 14.73
C GLY A 140 -4.95 1.51 16.23
N SER A 141 -5.23 0.38 16.90
CA SER A 141 -5.00 0.21 18.33
C SER A 141 -3.52 -0.09 18.58
N ILE A 142 -2.82 0.85 19.22
CA ILE A 142 -1.44 0.64 19.66
C ILE A 142 -1.36 -0.53 20.65
N GLY A 143 -2.41 -0.77 21.46
CA GLY A 143 -2.47 -1.90 22.38
C GLY A 143 -2.45 -3.25 21.65
N ASP A 144 -3.30 -3.41 20.65
CA ASP A 144 -3.36 -4.64 19.84
C ASP A 144 -2.02 -4.90 19.14
N LEU A 145 -1.36 -3.84 18.65
CA LEU A 145 -0.04 -3.94 18.01
C LEU A 145 1.06 -4.31 19.01
N ILE A 146 1.01 -3.80 20.24
CA ILE A 146 1.93 -4.20 21.31
C ILE A 146 1.74 -5.69 21.62
N ASP A 147 0.50 -6.11 21.86
CA ASP A 147 0.20 -7.50 22.23
C ASP A 147 0.63 -8.48 21.13
N ALA A 148 0.43 -8.12 19.87
CA ALA A 148 0.86 -8.90 18.71
C ALA A 148 2.39 -8.94 18.54
N LEU A 149 3.10 -7.85 18.85
CA LEU A 149 4.56 -7.82 18.80
C LEU A 149 5.19 -8.65 19.93
N ASP A 150 4.61 -8.62 21.13
CA ASP A 150 5.12 -9.31 22.31
C ASP A 150 5.08 -10.84 22.19
N ASN A 151 4.30 -11.39 21.26
CA ASN A 151 4.30 -12.81 20.94
C ASN A 151 5.60 -13.22 20.21
N ILE A 152 6.59 -13.67 20.99
CA ILE A 152 7.91 -14.08 20.50
C ILE A 152 8.07 -15.60 20.65
N ASP A 153 8.07 -16.32 19.53
CA ASP A 153 8.51 -17.72 19.48
C ASP A 153 9.48 -17.94 18.31
N ALA A 154 10.69 -17.39 18.42
CA ALA A 154 11.67 -17.40 17.33
C ALA A 154 12.26 -18.81 17.10
N ARG A 155 11.82 -19.51 16.05
CA ARG A 155 12.19 -20.90 15.73
C ARG A 155 12.03 -21.21 14.25
N GLY A 156 12.54 -22.36 13.83
CA GLY A 156 12.35 -22.86 12.46
C GLY A 156 13.20 -22.12 11.40
N GLU A 157 12.80 -22.33 10.16
CA GLU A 157 13.43 -21.84 8.93
C GLU A 157 12.87 -20.46 8.52
N THR A 158 13.11 -20.02 7.28
CA THR A 158 12.82 -18.66 6.80
C THR A 158 12.00 -18.67 5.50
N ALA A 159 10.68 -18.56 5.62
CA ALA A 159 9.71 -18.46 4.52
C ALA A 159 9.49 -17.01 4.02
N LEU A 160 10.59 -16.31 3.72
CA LEU A 160 10.60 -14.88 3.38
C LEU A 160 9.73 -14.54 2.16
N TYR A 161 9.84 -15.31 1.08
CA TYR A 161 9.08 -15.05 -0.13
C TYR A 161 7.57 -15.27 0.07
N ASP A 162 7.19 -16.27 0.86
CA ASP A 162 5.79 -16.49 1.24
C ASP A 162 5.25 -15.34 2.09
N ALA A 163 6.05 -14.81 3.02
CA ALA A 163 5.68 -13.65 3.84
C ALA A 163 5.48 -12.37 3.04
N LEU A 164 6.41 -12.08 2.11
CA LEU A 164 6.29 -10.92 1.22
C LEU A 164 5.09 -11.06 0.27
N TYR A 165 4.83 -12.26 -0.26
CA TYR A 165 3.66 -12.50 -1.09
C TYR A 165 2.36 -12.28 -0.32
N LEU A 166 2.23 -12.90 0.87
CA LEU A 166 1.08 -12.72 1.76
C LEU A 166 0.84 -11.24 2.06
N SER A 167 1.90 -10.52 2.44
CA SER A 167 1.81 -9.11 2.81
C SER A 167 1.46 -8.21 1.61
N ALA A 168 2.01 -8.50 0.42
CA ALA A 168 1.70 -7.77 -0.80
C ALA A 168 0.24 -7.96 -1.27
N GLU A 169 -0.34 -9.14 -1.05
CA GLU A 169 -1.77 -9.36 -1.29
C GLU A 169 -2.64 -8.72 -0.20
N HIS A 170 -2.28 -8.88 1.08
CA HIS A 170 -3.06 -8.39 2.21
C HIS A 170 -3.15 -6.87 2.26
N VAL A 171 -2.05 -6.16 1.97
CA VAL A 171 -2.01 -4.69 2.01
C VAL A 171 -3.00 -4.04 1.03
N LYS A 172 -3.43 -4.76 -0.02
CA LYS A 172 -4.46 -4.26 -0.96
C LYS A 172 -5.82 -4.03 -0.28
N ASN A 173 -6.09 -4.72 0.82
CA ASN A 173 -7.30 -4.57 1.62
C ASN A 173 -7.29 -3.33 2.53
N GLY A 174 -6.15 -2.64 2.63
CA GLY A 174 -6.02 -1.40 3.37
C GLY A 174 -6.91 -0.29 2.82
N LYS A 175 -7.60 0.40 3.74
CA LYS A 175 -8.54 1.51 3.52
C LYS A 175 -7.87 2.82 3.11
N LYS A 176 -6.55 2.94 3.32
CA LYS A 176 -5.80 4.15 2.96
C LYS A 176 -5.23 4.02 1.54
N ASP A 177 -5.18 5.14 0.84
CA ASP A 177 -4.59 5.20 -0.50
C ASP A 177 -3.09 4.90 -0.48
N LYS A 178 -2.39 5.45 0.53
CA LYS A 178 -0.97 5.21 0.75
C LYS A 178 -0.79 3.86 1.44
N LYS A 179 0.09 3.03 0.88
CA LYS A 179 0.37 1.67 1.36
C LYS A 179 1.86 1.48 1.51
N ALA A 180 2.31 0.99 2.66
CA ALA A 180 3.72 0.70 2.91
C ALA A 180 3.90 -0.64 3.64
N LEU A 181 5.05 -1.28 3.40
CA LEU A 181 5.50 -2.46 4.13
C LEU A 181 6.87 -2.18 4.73
N LEU A 182 7.09 -2.66 5.95
CA LEU A 182 8.39 -2.70 6.61
C LEU A 182 8.74 -4.16 6.90
N LEU A 183 9.73 -4.69 6.19
CA LEU A 183 10.27 -6.03 6.39
C LEU A 183 11.53 -5.96 7.26
N ILE A 184 11.61 -6.79 8.30
CA ILE A 184 12.81 -6.97 9.12
C ILE A 184 13.17 -8.45 9.16
N THR A 185 14.36 -8.81 8.67
CA THR A 185 14.83 -10.20 8.54
C THR A 185 16.36 -10.27 8.63
N ASP A 186 16.89 -11.42 9.06
CA ASP A 186 18.33 -11.70 9.02
C ASP A 186 18.73 -12.76 8.00
N GLY A 187 17.76 -13.34 7.29
CA GLY A 187 17.93 -14.57 6.54
C GLY A 187 17.74 -14.46 5.02
N GLU A 188 18.24 -15.47 4.33
CA GLU A 188 17.84 -15.78 2.96
C GLU A 188 16.61 -16.69 3.00
N ASP A 189 15.71 -16.52 2.03
CA ASP A 189 14.61 -17.45 1.82
C ASP A 189 15.11 -18.90 1.62
N ASN A 190 14.52 -19.87 2.33
CA ASN A 190 14.98 -21.26 2.28
C ASN A 190 13.86 -22.33 2.19
N VAL A 191 12.62 -22.02 2.60
CA VAL A 191 11.50 -22.97 2.61
C VAL A 191 10.24 -22.47 1.88
N SER A 192 10.27 -21.27 1.30
CA SER A 192 9.08 -20.72 0.64
C SER A 192 8.58 -21.56 -0.54
N LYS A 193 7.26 -21.55 -0.72
CA LYS A 193 6.59 -22.18 -1.86
C LYS A 193 6.63 -21.27 -3.09
N TYR A 194 6.58 -19.96 -2.90
CA TYR A 194 6.69 -19.00 -4.01
C TYR A 194 8.15 -18.72 -4.36
N GLY A 195 8.41 -18.54 -5.65
CA GLY A 195 9.70 -18.03 -6.12
C GLY A 195 9.74 -16.50 -6.20
N ILE A 196 10.95 -15.93 -6.21
CA ILE A 196 11.21 -14.48 -6.26
C ILE A 196 10.39 -13.73 -7.32
N ASN A 197 10.18 -14.31 -8.51
CA ASN A 197 9.44 -13.66 -9.59
C ASN A 197 7.96 -13.44 -9.24
N LYS A 198 7.36 -14.36 -8.48
CA LYS A 198 5.96 -14.25 -8.04
C LYS A 198 5.80 -13.15 -7.00
N VAL A 199 6.77 -13.02 -6.09
CA VAL A 199 6.83 -11.93 -5.11
C VAL A 199 6.99 -10.58 -5.80
N ILE A 200 7.91 -10.48 -6.76
CA ILE A 200 8.10 -9.26 -7.56
C ILE A 200 6.81 -8.84 -8.26
N GLU A 201 6.08 -9.79 -8.85
CA GLU A 201 4.79 -9.53 -9.49
C GLU A 201 3.76 -9.00 -8.49
N ALA A 202 3.63 -9.64 -7.32
CA ALA A 202 2.70 -9.23 -6.27
C ALA A 202 3.00 -7.81 -5.74
N LEU A 203 4.28 -7.52 -5.44
CA LEU A 203 4.73 -6.19 -5.00
C LEU A 203 4.43 -5.10 -6.04
N LYS A 204 4.61 -5.41 -7.33
CA LYS A 204 4.30 -4.48 -8.42
C LYS A 204 2.80 -4.22 -8.54
N GLN A 205 1.96 -5.24 -8.34
CA GLN A 205 0.51 -5.13 -8.46
C GLN A 205 -0.14 -4.46 -7.24
N SER A 206 0.44 -4.60 -6.05
CA SER A 206 -0.12 -4.03 -4.81
C SER A 206 0.04 -2.51 -4.69
N LYS A 207 0.87 -1.89 -5.54
CA LYS A 207 1.21 -0.45 -5.50
C LYS A 207 1.78 -0.01 -4.14
N VAL A 208 2.38 -0.93 -3.40
CA VAL A 208 2.97 -0.69 -2.09
C VAL A 208 4.38 -0.13 -2.19
N THR A 209 4.83 0.62 -1.19
CA THR A 209 6.25 0.95 -0.99
C THR A 209 6.85 0.02 0.07
N LEU A 210 7.89 -0.73 -0.27
CA LEU A 210 8.53 -1.69 0.64
C LEU A 210 9.87 -1.15 1.15
N TYR A 211 9.99 -1.06 2.47
CA TYR A 211 11.24 -0.84 3.18
C TYR A 211 11.72 -2.17 3.75
N THR A 212 13.03 -2.43 3.67
CA THR A 212 13.61 -3.66 4.21
C THR A 212 14.77 -3.35 5.13
N ILE A 213 14.84 -4.00 6.29
CA ILE A 213 15.99 -3.98 7.20
C ILE A 213 16.57 -5.39 7.23
N GLY A 214 17.74 -5.56 6.62
CA GLY A 214 18.48 -6.82 6.59
C GLY A 214 19.54 -6.88 7.68
N LEU A 215 19.33 -7.70 8.71
CA LEU A 215 20.22 -7.92 9.85
C LEU A 215 21.28 -8.99 9.56
N LEU A 216 21.99 -8.79 8.45
CA LEU A 216 22.88 -9.78 7.85
C LEU A 216 24.15 -9.99 8.67
N GLU A 217 24.56 -11.24 8.87
CA GLU A 217 25.84 -11.54 9.49
C GLU A 217 27.00 -11.36 8.48
N GLU A 218 27.98 -10.52 8.82
CA GLU A 218 29.09 -10.14 7.93
C GLU A 218 30.04 -11.31 7.59
N ASN A 219 29.97 -12.43 8.31
CA ASN A 219 30.94 -13.52 8.25
C ASN A 219 30.46 -14.81 7.57
N ASP A 220 29.31 -14.83 6.91
CA ASP A 220 28.86 -16.04 6.23
C ASP A 220 29.65 -16.27 4.92
N GLN A 221 30.79 -16.97 5.01
CA GLN A 221 31.64 -17.34 3.88
C GLN A 221 31.25 -18.69 3.24
N ARG A 222 30.04 -19.22 3.48
CA ARG A 222 29.56 -20.49 2.87
C ARG A 222 29.35 -20.43 1.34
N GLY A 223 29.83 -19.40 0.66
CA GLY A 223 29.86 -19.32 -0.80
C GLY A 223 30.89 -20.28 -1.39
N GLY A 224 30.44 -21.21 -2.25
CA GLY A 224 31.34 -22.03 -3.06
C GLY A 224 31.91 -21.28 -4.26
N LEU A 225 32.84 -21.91 -5.01
CA LEU A 225 33.52 -21.33 -6.18
C LEU A 225 32.58 -20.73 -7.25
N PHE A 226 31.30 -21.14 -7.27
CA PHE A 226 30.26 -20.71 -8.21
C PHE A 226 28.97 -20.18 -7.56
N LYS A 227 28.90 -20.05 -6.22
CA LYS A 227 27.71 -19.58 -5.49
C LYS A 227 28.02 -18.36 -4.65
N LYS A 228 27.17 -17.33 -4.74
CA LYS A 228 27.24 -16.17 -3.83
C LYS A 228 27.07 -16.65 -2.39
N PRO A 229 27.74 -16.02 -1.42
CA PRO A 229 27.45 -16.27 -0.01
C PRO A 229 25.98 -15.93 0.30
N PRO A 230 25.34 -16.65 1.24
CA PRO A 230 23.93 -16.45 1.58
C PRO A 230 23.60 -14.98 1.94
N SER A 231 24.45 -14.35 2.75
CA SER A 231 24.31 -12.93 3.13
C SER A 231 24.31 -11.98 1.92
N LYS A 232 25.12 -12.26 0.90
CA LYS A 232 25.15 -11.45 -0.32
C LYS A 232 23.89 -11.65 -1.16
N LYS A 233 23.35 -12.86 -1.23
CA LYS A 233 22.10 -13.12 -1.95
C LYS A 233 20.91 -12.49 -1.22
N ALA A 234 20.79 -12.66 0.08
CA ALA A 234 19.77 -12.00 0.89
C ALA A 234 19.82 -10.48 0.69
N LYS A 235 21.02 -9.87 0.75
CA LYS A 235 21.21 -8.45 0.44
C LYS A 235 20.68 -8.05 -0.94
N ASP A 236 21.08 -8.79 -1.98
CA ASP A 236 20.68 -8.50 -3.35
C ASP A 236 19.16 -8.62 -3.55
N ASP A 237 18.53 -9.61 -2.93
CA ASP A 237 17.07 -9.83 -3.01
C ASP A 237 16.29 -8.74 -2.27
N LEU A 238 16.69 -8.42 -1.03
CA LEU A 238 16.06 -7.34 -0.24
C LEU A 238 16.17 -5.98 -0.95
N GLN A 239 17.36 -5.65 -1.47
CA GLN A 239 17.55 -4.44 -2.26
C GLN A 239 16.64 -4.43 -3.49
N LYS A 240 16.57 -5.55 -4.21
CA LYS A 240 15.73 -5.66 -5.39
C LYS A 240 14.25 -5.46 -5.08
N PHE A 241 13.74 -6.01 -3.98
CA PHE A 241 12.34 -5.83 -3.57
C PHE A 241 12.04 -4.37 -3.19
N ALA A 242 12.95 -3.71 -2.48
CA ALA A 242 12.79 -2.30 -2.15
C ALA A 242 12.82 -1.41 -3.41
N ASP A 243 13.79 -1.61 -4.31
CA ASP A 243 13.98 -0.79 -5.51
C ASP A 243 12.76 -0.82 -6.45
N ILE A 244 12.15 -1.99 -6.65
CA ILE A 244 10.99 -2.11 -7.56
C ILE A 244 9.74 -1.42 -7.03
N THR A 245 9.64 -1.23 -5.71
CA THR A 245 8.51 -0.57 -5.05
C THR A 245 8.76 0.92 -4.82
N GLY A 246 10.00 1.38 -5.06
CA GLY A 246 10.43 2.75 -4.77
C GLY A 246 10.76 3.02 -3.31
N GLY A 247 10.85 1.97 -2.48
CA GLY A 247 11.31 2.06 -1.11
C GLY A 247 12.84 1.95 -1.00
N GLN A 248 13.33 1.59 0.19
CA GLN A 248 14.76 1.50 0.48
C GLN A 248 15.11 0.26 1.31
N ALA A 249 16.30 -0.28 1.05
CA ALA A 249 16.88 -1.37 1.83
C ALA A 249 18.02 -0.86 2.72
N PHE A 250 17.96 -1.21 4.00
CA PHE A 250 18.93 -0.85 5.01
C PHE A 250 19.61 -2.10 5.54
N PHE A 251 20.92 -2.00 5.77
CA PHE A 251 21.77 -3.09 6.24
C PHE A 251 22.63 -2.56 7.39
N PRO A 252 22.05 -2.41 8.60
CA PRO A 252 22.79 -1.93 9.75
C PRO A 252 23.93 -2.87 10.12
N LYS A 253 25.00 -2.32 10.69
CA LYS A 253 26.16 -3.13 11.12
C LYS A 253 25.91 -3.88 12.42
N ASN A 254 25.02 -3.36 13.25
CA ASN A 254 24.65 -3.92 14.54
C ASN A 254 23.15 -3.70 14.79
N ILE A 255 22.61 -4.44 15.75
CA ILE A 255 21.19 -4.40 16.07
C ILE A 255 20.75 -3.07 16.73
N ASP A 256 21.68 -2.29 17.28
CA ASP A 256 21.39 -1.05 17.98
C ASP A 256 21.02 0.08 17.00
N GLU A 257 21.49 0.00 15.75
CA GLU A 257 21.13 0.93 14.67
C GLU A 257 19.67 0.73 14.18
N VAL A 258 19.01 -0.39 14.50
CA VAL A 258 17.67 -0.70 13.98
C VAL A 258 16.63 0.31 14.46
N GLU A 259 16.70 0.72 15.72
CA GLU A 259 15.72 1.66 16.29
C GLU A 259 15.79 3.04 15.62
N GLU A 260 17.01 3.52 15.35
CA GLU A 260 17.25 4.76 14.61
C GLU A 260 16.75 4.66 13.16
N LEU A 261 17.05 3.55 12.48
CA LEU A 261 16.61 3.31 11.10
C LEU A 261 15.09 3.25 10.99
N VAL A 262 14.44 2.55 11.92
CA VAL A 262 12.99 2.41 11.93
C VAL A 262 12.31 3.76 12.18
N THR A 263 12.84 4.55 13.12
CA THR A 263 12.37 5.93 13.37
C THR A 263 12.55 6.82 12.13
N HIS A 264 13.70 6.70 11.46
CA HIS A 264 13.95 7.39 10.21
C HIS A 264 12.94 7.01 9.11
N ILE A 265 12.64 5.72 8.95
CA ILE A 265 11.65 5.24 7.99
C ILE A 265 10.26 5.79 8.32
N ALA A 266 9.87 5.82 9.60
CA ALA A 266 8.60 6.42 10.03
C ALA A 266 8.52 7.90 9.63
N HIS A 267 9.59 8.67 9.86
CA HIS A 267 9.66 10.06 9.41
C HIS A 267 9.62 10.20 7.88
N ASP A 268 10.34 9.36 7.14
CA ASP A 268 10.31 9.39 5.68
C ASP A 268 8.89 9.14 5.15
N LEU A 269 8.23 8.11 5.66
CA LEU A 269 6.85 7.77 5.33
C LEU A 269 5.86 8.90 5.62
N ARG A 270 6.11 9.75 6.62
CA ARG A 270 5.25 10.90 6.93
C ARG A 270 5.56 12.14 6.07
N ASN A 271 6.75 12.24 5.50
CA ASN A 271 7.23 13.45 4.82
C ASN A 271 7.40 13.28 3.30
N HIS A 272 6.73 12.31 2.68
CA HIS A 272 6.78 12.14 1.22
C HIS A 272 6.07 13.26 0.46
N TYR A 273 6.62 13.58 -0.71
CA TYR A 273 5.90 14.31 -1.74
C TYR A 273 5.04 13.32 -2.52
N THR A 274 3.72 13.53 -2.54
CA THR A 274 2.82 12.77 -3.39
C THR A 274 2.55 13.55 -4.67
N ILE A 275 3.10 13.05 -5.78
CA ILE A 275 2.94 13.66 -7.10
C ILE A 275 2.07 12.74 -7.94
N SER A 276 1.04 13.28 -8.60
CA SER A 276 0.27 12.52 -9.58
C SER A 276 0.30 13.16 -10.96
N TYR A 277 0.16 12.34 -11.99
CA TYR A 277 0.00 12.78 -13.37
C TYR A 277 -0.92 11.81 -14.13
N THR A 278 -1.51 12.30 -15.21
CA THR A 278 -2.19 11.45 -16.20
C THR A 278 -1.20 11.16 -17.31
N PRO A 279 -0.89 9.87 -17.60
CA PRO A 279 0.07 9.52 -18.64
C PRO A 279 -0.32 10.05 -20.01
N THR A 280 0.63 10.63 -20.74
CA THR A 280 0.45 10.99 -22.15
C THR A 280 0.23 9.76 -23.03
N ASN A 281 0.74 8.59 -22.63
CA ASN A 281 0.44 7.31 -23.28
C ASN A 281 -0.85 6.71 -22.69
N ALA A 282 -1.94 6.72 -23.45
CA ALA A 282 -3.24 6.22 -22.99
C ALA A 282 -3.42 4.69 -23.15
N LYS A 283 -2.44 3.93 -23.65
CA LYS A 283 -2.60 2.50 -23.92
C LYS A 283 -2.73 1.67 -22.65
N LEU A 284 -3.84 0.93 -22.53
CA LEU A 284 -4.08 -0.02 -21.45
C LEU A 284 -3.69 -1.46 -21.89
N ASP A 285 -2.42 -1.64 -22.23
CA ASP A 285 -1.90 -2.86 -22.88
C ASP A 285 -1.11 -3.79 -21.95
N GLY A 286 -0.98 -3.45 -20.67
CA GLY A 286 -0.14 -4.22 -19.75
C GLY A 286 1.36 -4.05 -19.95
N SER A 287 1.81 -3.07 -20.74
CA SER A 287 3.24 -2.78 -20.91
C SER A 287 3.84 -2.16 -19.65
N TYR A 288 5.11 -2.45 -19.39
CA TYR A 288 5.88 -1.76 -18.35
C TYR A 288 6.28 -0.38 -18.86
N ARG A 289 6.11 0.62 -18.00
CA ARG A 289 6.43 2.02 -18.26
C ARG A 289 7.46 2.48 -17.25
N GLU A 290 8.58 2.98 -17.74
CA GLU A 290 9.70 3.45 -16.93
C GLU A 290 9.41 4.86 -16.40
N ILE A 291 9.74 5.10 -15.13
CA ILE A 291 9.61 6.40 -14.48
C ILE A 291 10.97 6.93 -14.11
N ALA A 292 11.24 8.16 -14.54
CA ALA A 292 12.38 8.93 -14.08
C ALA A 292 11.90 10.23 -13.46
N VAL A 293 12.43 10.54 -12.26
CA VAL A 293 12.18 11.79 -11.56
C VAL A 293 13.48 12.57 -11.47
N LYS A 294 13.40 13.86 -11.80
CA LYS A 294 14.46 14.83 -11.51
C LYS A 294 13.98 15.79 -10.44
N VAL A 295 14.80 15.99 -9.41
CA VAL A 295 14.58 16.97 -8.36
C VAL A 295 15.64 18.05 -8.47
N ASN A 296 15.21 19.28 -8.69
CA ASN A 296 16.04 20.48 -8.81
C ASN A 296 15.82 21.36 -7.57
N PRO A 297 16.55 21.11 -6.47
CA PRO A 297 16.35 21.85 -5.23
C PRO A 297 16.86 23.30 -5.36
N PRO A 298 16.37 24.20 -4.49
CA PRO A 298 16.98 25.52 -4.29
C PRO A 298 18.49 25.44 -4.01
N LYS A 299 19.26 26.43 -4.44
CA LYS A 299 20.75 26.41 -4.34
C LYS A 299 21.29 26.33 -2.90
N ASN A 300 20.50 26.74 -1.91
CA ASN A 300 20.86 26.69 -0.49
C ASN A 300 20.66 25.30 0.13
N LEU A 301 19.86 24.44 -0.51
CA LEU A 301 19.77 23.04 -0.17
C LEU A 301 21.03 22.34 -0.68
N GLY A 302 21.72 21.63 0.22
CA GLY A 302 22.94 20.91 -0.11
C GLY A 302 22.71 19.76 -1.10
N LYS A 303 23.59 18.77 -1.09
CA LYS A 303 23.34 17.56 -1.90
C LYS A 303 22.11 16.84 -1.33
N ILE A 304 21.15 16.54 -2.18
CA ILE A 304 19.99 15.72 -1.84
C ILE A 304 20.04 14.38 -2.57
N THR A 305 19.32 13.40 -2.04
CA THR A 305 18.95 12.17 -2.72
C THR A 305 17.43 12.06 -2.78
N TRP A 306 16.90 11.30 -3.74
CA TRP A 306 15.46 11.06 -3.81
C TRP A 306 15.17 9.64 -4.27
N HIS A 307 14.07 9.10 -3.75
CA HIS A 307 13.63 7.72 -4.00
C HIS A 307 12.15 7.72 -4.39
N THR A 308 11.81 6.91 -5.39
CA THR A 308 10.44 6.68 -5.88
C THR A 308 10.43 5.43 -6.73
N LYS A 309 9.25 4.93 -7.10
CA LYS A 309 9.13 3.75 -7.97
C LYS A 309 9.76 4.03 -9.34
N GLN A 310 10.51 3.05 -9.85
CA GLN A 310 11.21 3.14 -11.14
C GLN A 310 10.29 2.89 -12.35
N GLY A 311 9.03 2.51 -12.11
CA GLY A 311 8.08 2.25 -13.18
C GLY A 311 6.81 1.57 -12.68
N TYR A 312 5.91 1.27 -13.61
CA TYR A 312 4.66 0.57 -13.33
C TYR A 312 4.17 -0.15 -14.59
N TYR A 313 3.27 -1.12 -14.44
CA TYR A 313 2.58 -1.72 -15.58
C TYR A 313 1.30 -0.95 -15.87
N ALA A 314 1.06 -0.62 -17.13
CA ALA A 314 -0.22 -0.11 -17.57
C ALA A 314 -1.32 -1.12 -17.18
N PRO A 315 -2.50 -0.67 -16.72
CA PRO A 315 -3.65 -1.57 -16.59
C PRO A 315 -3.90 -2.27 -17.93
N LYS A 316 -4.38 -3.51 -17.90
CA LYS A 316 -4.93 -4.14 -19.10
C LYS A 316 -6.40 -3.76 -19.18
N ALA A 317 -6.84 -3.25 -20.32
CA ALA A 317 -8.27 -3.10 -20.55
C ALA A 317 -8.94 -4.48 -20.41
N GLU A 318 -9.87 -4.61 -19.47
CA GLU A 318 -10.69 -5.82 -19.41
C GLU A 318 -11.54 -5.88 -20.69
N PRO A 319 -11.67 -7.06 -21.32
CA PRO A 319 -12.60 -7.21 -22.43
C PRO A 319 -14.00 -6.93 -21.89
N VAL A 320 -14.66 -5.90 -22.43
CA VAL A 320 -16.07 -5.63 -22.15
C VAL A 320 -16.83 -6.91 -22.46
N SER A 321 -17.36 -7.58 -21.44
CA SER A 321 -18.25 -8.71 -21.63
C SER A 321 -19.50 -8.17 -22.31
N SER A 322 -19.63 -8.45 -23.60
CA SER A 322 -20.88 -8.30 -24.30
C SER A 322 -21.84 -9.33 -23.71
N ASN A 323 -22.62 -8.94 -22.70
CA ASN A 323 -23.83 -9.67 -22.34
C ASN A 323 -24.73 -9.68 -23.58
N GLN A 324 -24.83 -10.86 -24.22
CA GLN A 324 -25.92 -11.19 -25.15
C GLN A 324 -27.14 -11.64 -24.36
#